data_AF-A0A3P7NR31-F1
#
_entry.id   AF-A0A3P7NR31-F1
#
_cell.length_a   1.000
_cell.length_b   1.000
_cell.length_c   1.000
_cell.angle_alpha   90.00
_cell.angle_beta   90.00
_cell.angle_gamma   90.00
#
_symmetry.space_group_name_H-M   'P 1'
#
loop_
_entity.id
_entity.type
_entity.pdbx_description
1 polymer ?
#
loop_
_entity_poly.entity_id
_entity_poly.type
_entity_poly.pdbx_seq_one_letter_code
_entity_poly.pdbx_strand_id
1 'polypeptide(L)'
;MQTRGSDARSIELNHRDNNDIAQMNTEISRAFRQLDSYTFYTAFPQLISRIVHPNSSVFTTLKAILADLICKYPHQCLWQSIAVYRTVPWQKNIRQERCAQVFAVVKNKRHNMDVLIDQYDYVASILIEFVYINTRKLLCSS
;
A
#
# COMPACT_ATOMS: atom_id res chain seq x y z
N MET A 1 24.58 33.35 -22.11
CA MET A 1 24.48 33.31 -20.64
C MET A 1 23.02 33.53 -20.24
N GLN A 2 22.20 32.48 -20.30
CA GLN A 2 20.77 32.50 -19.94
C GLN A 2 20.46 31.24 -19.12
N THR A 3 20.51 31.34 -17.78
CA THR A 3 20.13 30.22 -16.89
C THR A 3 19.36 30.67 -15.64
N ARG A 4 19.42 31.94 -15.22
CA ARG A 4 18.79 32.39 -13.96
C ARG A 4 17.26 32.47 -13.94
N GLY A 5 16.60 32.65 -15.09
CA GLY A 5 15.13 32.77 -15.17
C GLY A 5 14.39 31.44 -15.17
N SER A 6 15.03 30.37 -15.63
CA SER A 6 14.44 29.01 -15.72
C SER A 6 14.38 28.32 -14.36
N ASP A 7 15.34 28.63 -13.48
CA ASP A 7 15.43 28.03 -12.14
C ASP A 7 14.39 28.62 -11.18
N ALA A 8 14.11 29.92 -11.24
CA ALA A 8 13.09 30.55 -10.38
C ALA A 8 11.67 30.04 -10.71
N ARG A 9 11.34 29.92 -12.00
CA ARG A 9 10.04 29.43 -12.45
C ARG A 9 9.81 27.95 -12.08
N SER A 10 10.84 27.11 -12.19
CA SER A 10 10.73 25.70 -11.80
C SER A 10 10.56 25.52 -10.28
N ILE A 11 11.20 26.38 -9.47
CA ILE A 11 11.00 26.41 -8.01
C ILE A 11 9.57 26.82 -7.67
N GLU A 12 9.01 27.86 -8.31
CA GLU A 12 7.63 28.29 -8.08
C GLU A 12 6.60 27.22 -8.45
N LEU A 13 6.80 26.52 -9.59
CA LEU A 13 5.94 25.42 -10.01
C LEU A 13 5.99 24.26 -9.01
N ASN A 14 7.18 23.86 -8.57
CA ASN A 14 7.33 22.83 -7.55
C ASN A 14 6.67 23.23 -6.21
N HIS A 15 6.73 24.51 -5.84
CA HIS A 15 6.09 24.99 -4.62
C HIS A 15 4.56 24.89 -4.71
N ARG A 16 3.99 25.28 -5.86
CA ARG A 16 2.56 25.15 -6.13
C ARG A 16 2.11 23.69 -6.11
N ASP A 17 2.84 22.80 -6.79
CA ASP A 17 2.53 21.37 -6.82
C ASP A 17 2.53 20.75 -5.41
N ASN A 18 3.49 21.13 -4.56
CA ASN A 18 3.54 20.66 -3.18
C ASN A 18 2.39 21.19 -2.33
N ASN A 19 1.95 22.43 -2.54
CA ASN A 19 0.79 23.00 -1.86
C ASN A 19 -0.51 22.29 -2.28
N ASP A 20 -0.67 22.01 -3.57
CA ASP A 20 -1.83 21.29 -4.11
C ASP A 20 -1.90 19.85 -3.56
N ILE A 21 -0.74 19.16 -3.47
CA ILE A 21 -0.64 17.83 -2.82
C ILE A 21 -1.02 17.90 -1.34
N ALA A 22 -0.53 18.90 -0.61
CA ALA A 22 -0.84 19.06 0.82
C ALA A 22 -2.33 19.33 1.06
N GLN A 23 -2.94 20.17 0.21
CA GLN A 23 -4.38 20.44 0.25
C GLN A 23 -5.16 19.16 -0.04
N MET A 24 -4.80 18.40 -1.08
CA MET A 24 -5.46 17.15 -1.42
C MET A 24 -5.36 16.10 -0.31
N ASN A 25 -4.18 15.93 0.30
CA ASN A 25 -4.01 15.01 1.43
C ASN A 25 -4.88 15.40 2.63
N THR A 26 -5.03 16.71 2.87
CA THR A 26 -5.92 17.23 3.93
C THR A 26 -7.38 16.91 3.65
N GLU A 27 -7.84 17.13 2.42
CA GLU A 27 -9.22 16.83 2.02
C GLU A 27 -9.53 15.33 2.06
N ILE A 28 -8.61 14.48 1.58
CA ILE A 28 -8.77 13.02 1.66
C ILE A 28 -8.85 12.57 3.12
N SER A 29 -7.98 13.10 3.98
CA SER A 29 -7.98 12.79 5.41
C SER A 29 -9.27 13.24 6.09
N ARG A 30 -9.81 14.41 5.70
CA ARG A 30 -11.10 14.91 6.18
C ARG A 30 -12.25 14.01 5.73
N ALA A 31 -12.28 13.65 4.44
CA ALA A 31 -13.29 12.74 3.89
C ALA A 31 -13.26 11.38 4.57
N PHE A 32 -12.07 10.83 4.86
CA PHE A 32 -11.93 9.56 5.57
C PHE A 32 -12.54 9.58 6.99
N ARG A 33 -12.50 10.73 7.67
CA ARG A 33 -13.11 10.89 9.00
C ARG A 33 -14.62 11.12 8.96
N GLN A 34 -15.14 11.68 7.88
CA GLN A 34 -16.55 12.09 7.77
C GLN A 34 -17.43 11.05 7.07
N LEU A 35 -16.86 10.30 6.13
CA LEU A 35 -17.58 9.27 5.38
C LEU A 35 -17.51 7.93 6.11
N ASP A 36 -18.46 7.05 5.79
CA ASP A 36 -18.38 5.68 6.28
C ASP A 36 -17.17 4.96 5.69
N SER A 37 -16.50 4.17 6.52
CA SER A 37 -15.29 3.43 6.15
C SER A 37 -15.56 2.41 5.04
N TYR A 38 -16.82 1.98 4.86
CA TYR A 38 -17.20 1.10 3.76
C TYR A 38 -16.89 1.72 2.38
N THR A 39 -17.09 3.02 2.21
CA THR A 39 -16.78 3.74 0.96
C THR A 39 -15.28 3.65 0.61
N PHE A 40 -14.42 3.69 1.63
CA PHE A 40 -12.98 3.55 1.42
C PHE A 40 -12.55 2.08 1.31
N TYR A 41 -13.29 1.17 1.94
CA TYR A 41 -13.09 -0.27 1.79
C TYR A 41 -13.32 -0.72 0.34
N THR A 42 -14.37 -0.24 -0.34
CA THR A 42 -14.60 -0.58 -1.75
C THR A 42 -13.49 -0.07 -2.68
N ALA A 43 -12.80 1.00 -2.28
CA ALA A 43 -11.63 1.56 -2.96
C ALA A 43 -10.28 0.95 -2.50
N PHE A 44 -10.29 -0.04 -1.58
CA PHE A 44 -9.07 -0.60 -1.00
C PHE A 44 -8.08 -1.16 -2.05
N PRO A 45 -8.50 -1.98 -3.05
CA PRO A 45 -7.60 -2.44 -4.11
C PRO A 45 -6.89 -1.31 -4.85
N GLN A 46 -7.61 -0.22 -5.11
CA GLN A 46 -7.10 0.96 -5.81
C GLN A 46 -6.08 1.68 -4.94
N LEU A 47 -6.36 1.86 -3.66
CA LEU A 47 -5.45 2.48 -2.69
C LEU A 47 -4.14 1.69 -2.55
N ILE A 48 -4.23 0.37 -2.33
CA ILE A 48 -3.05 -0.47 -2.14
C ILE A 48 -2.20 -0.60 -3.42
N SER A 49 -2.81 -0.51 -4.61
CA SER A 49 -2.07 -0.47 -5.87
C SER A 49 -1.10 0.72 -5.95
N ARG A 50 -1.43 1.83 -5.27
CA ARG A 50 -0.68 3.10 -5.23
C ARG A 50 0.22 3.25 -4.00
N ILE A 51 0.45 2.19 -3.24
CA ILE A 51 1.26 2.20 -2.02
C ILE A 51 2.74 2.63 -2.24
N VAL A 52 3.20 2.62 -3.50
CA VAL A 52 4.57 2.99 -3.91
C VAL A 52 4.68 4.45 -4.38
N HIS A 53 3.73 5.30 -4.03
CA HIS A 53 3.75 6.70 -4.43
C HIS A 53 5.07 7.39 -4.00
N PRO A 54 5.74 8.14 -4.89
CA PRO A 54 7.06 8.72 -4.61
C PRO A 54 7.02 9.82 -3.54
N ASN A 55 5.93 10.59 -3.48
CA ASN A 55 5.74 11.62 -2.46
C ASN A 55 5.44 10.98 -1.08
N SER A 56 6.26 11.30 -0.08
CA SER A 56 6.19 10.75 1.28
C SER A 56 4.93 11.18 2.05
N SER A 57 4.43 12.39 1.81
CA SER A 57 3.21 12.92 2.45
C SER A 57 1.98 12.14 1.97
N VAL A 58 1.90 11.88 0.66
CA VAL A 58 0.85 11.03 0.06
C VAL A 58 0.92 9.62 0.61
N PHE A 59 2.11 9.01 0.65
CA PHE A 59 2.27 7.67 1.22
C PHE A 59 1.88 7.63 2.70
N THR A 60 2.20 8.66 3.48
CA THR A 60 1.83 8.74 4.90
C THR A 60 0.31 8.74 5.07
N THR A 61 -0.40 9.52 4.25
CA THR A 61 -1.87 9.57 4.22
C THR A 61 -2.47 8.21 3.82
N LEU A 62 -1.97 7.61 2.73
CA LEU A 62 -2.41 6.28 2.28
C LEU A 62 -2.17 5.20 3.34
N LYS A 63 -1.01 5.20 3.99
CA LYS A 63 -0.65 4.25 5.04
C LYS A 63 -1.63 4.31 6.21
N ALA A 64 -2.03 5.52 6.63
CA ALA A 64 -2.99 5.68 7.71
C ALA A 64 -4.37 5.11 7.35
N ILE A 65 -4.86 5.41 6.16
CA ILE A 65 -6.16 4.92 5.64
C ILE A 65 -6.15 3.39 5.52
N LEU A 66 -5.12 2.82 4.88
CA LEU A 66 -5.00 1.38 4.70
C LEU A 66 -4.94 0.65 6.06
N ALA A 67 -4.19 1.18 7.02
CA ALA A 67 -4.09 0.58 8.35
C ALA A 67 -5.43 0.58 9.09
N ASP A 68 -6.20 1.68 9.01
CA ASP A 68 -7.53 1.75 9.63
C ASP A 68 -8.54 0.79 8.97
N LEU A 69 -8.51 0.68 7.64
CA LEU A 69 -9.34 -0.27 6.92
C LEU A 69 -9.01 -1.72 7.29
N ILE A 70 -7.73 -2.07 7.41
CA ILE A 70 -7.31 -3.40 7.86
C ILE A 70 -7.75 -3.65 9.31
N CYS A 71 -7.70 -2.66 10.19
CA CYS A 71 -8.19 -2.84 11.56
C CYS A 71 -9.70 -3.05 11.63
N LYS A 72 -10.47 -2.40 10.74
CA LYS A 72 -11.94 -2.48 10.69
C LYS A 72 -12.47 -3.72 9.95
N TYR A 73 -11.80 -4.13 8.86
CA TYR A 73 -12.18 -5.24 8.00
C TYR A 73 -10.99 -6.20 7.78
N PRO A 74 -10.50 -6.86 8.85
CA PRO A 74 -9.20 -7.54 8.83
C PRO A 74 -9.16 -8.66 7.79
N HIS A 75 -10.15 -9.54 7.77
CA HIS A 75 -10.15 -10.68 6.86
C HIS A 75 -10.21 -10.26 5.39
N GLN A 76 -11.05 -9.28 5.06
CA GLN A 76 -11.24 -8.80 3.70
C GLN A 76 -10.00 -8.05 3.17
N CYS A 77 -9.44 -7.17 4.00
CA CYS A 77 -8.27 -6.37 3.60
C CYS A 77 -6.97 -7.19 3.61
N LEU A 78 -6.79 -8.11 4.55
CA LEU A 78 -5.62 -8.98 4.59
C LEU A 78 -5.55 -9.87 3.35
N TRP A 79 -6.67 -10.48 2.95
CA TRP A 79 -6.71 -11.29 1.73
C TRP A 79 -6.31 -10.50 0.48
N GLN A 80 -6.74 -9.24 0.38
CA GLN A 80 -6.40 -8.37 -0.76
C GLN A 80 -4.96 -7.86 -0.71
N SER A 81 -4.37 -7.72 0.47
CA SER A 81 -3.02 -7.13 0.67
C SER A 81 -1.90 -8.17 0.74
N ILE A 82 -2.21 -9.43 1.06
CA ILE A 82 -1.19 -10.45 1.28
C ILE A 82 -0.41 -10.79 0.00
N ALA A 83 -1.06 -10.72 -1.16
CA ALA A 83 -0.40 -10.88 -2.46
C ALA A 83 0.58 -9.73 -2.77
N VAL A 84 0.32 -8.51 -2.26
CA VAL A 84 1.21 -7.36 -2.42
C VAL A 84 2.39 -7.44 -1.46
N TYR A 85 2.15 -7.99 -0.25
CA TYR A 85 3.17 -8.23 0.76
C TYR A 85 4.14 -9.35 0.34
N ARG A 86 3.63 -10.45 -0.23
CA ARG A 86 4.46 -11.55 -0.74
C ARG A 86 4.88 -11.28 -2.18
N THR A 87 6.05 -10.66 -2.36
CA THR A 87 6.74 -10.66 -3.66
C THR A 87 7.64 -11.88 -3.79
N VAL A 88 7.91 -12.31 -5.03
CA VAL A 88 8.78 -13.44 -5.33
C VAL A 88 10.14 -13.33 -4.62
N PRO A 89 10.73 -14.44 -4.12
CA PRO A 89 11.94 -14.42 -3.28
C PRO A 89 13.15 -13.67 -3.89
N TRP A 90 13.22 -13.58 -5.21
CA TRP A 90 14.32 -12.97 -5.95
C TRP A 90 14.17 -11.46 -6.16
N GLN A 91 13.09 -10.85 -5.67
CA GLN A 91 12.81 -9.43 -5.89
C GLN A 91 12.23 -8.78 -4.64
N LYS A 92 13.10 -8.19 -3.80
CA LYS A 92 12.68 -7.16 -2.85
C LYS A 92 12.16 -5.98 -3.64
N ASN A 93 10.85 -5.78 -3.59
CA ASN A 93 10.19 -4.67 -4.27
C ASN A 93 9.75 -3.64 -3.22
N ILE A 94 9.85 -2.36 -3.56
CA ILE A 94 9.34 -1.26 -2.73
C ILE A 94 7.87 -1.47 -2.30
N ARG A 95 7.07 -2.22 -3.08
CA ARG A 95 5.71 -2.64 -2.68
C ARG A 95 5.69 -3.42 -1.36
N GLN A 96 6.56 -4.43 -1.22
CA GLN A 96 6.65 -5.26 -0.02
C GLN A 96 7.04 -4.41 1.18
N GLU A 97 8.06 -3.55 1.03
CA GLU A 97 8.54 -2.68 2.11
C GLU A 97 7.42 -1.74 2.59
N ARG A 98 6.72 -1.10 1.65
CA ARG A 98 5.62 -0.18 1.97
C ARG A 98 4.44 -0.92 2.61
N CYS A 99 4.13 -2.14 2.16
CA CYS A 99 3.10 -2.97 2.76
C CYS A 99 3.46 -3.40 4.20
N ALA A 100 4.73 -3.77 4.42
CA ALA A 100 5.25 -4.08 5.76
C ALA A 100 5.11 -2.87 6.71
N GLN A 101 5.35 -1.64 6.22
CA GLN A 101 5.14 -0.42 7.00
C GLN A 101 3.66 -0.21 7.38
N VAL A 102 2.70 -0.59 6.52
CA VAL A 102 1.27 -0.58 6.86
C VAL A 102 0.98 -1.61 7.95
N PHE A 103 1.44 -2.85 7.78
CA PHE A 103 1.23 -3.92 8.74
C PHE A 103 1.85 -3.63 10.10
N ALA A 104 3.01 -2.97 10.16
CA ALA A 104 3.59 -2.51 11.42
C ALA A 104 2.65 -1.54 12.17
N VAL A 105 2.01 -0.60 11.46
CA VAL A 105 1.01 0.30 12.06
C VAL A 105 -0.21 -0.49 12.56
N VAL A 106 -0.69 -1.46 11.79
CA VAL A 106 -1.82 -2.32 12.16
C VAL A 106 -1.52 -3.12 13.43
N LYS A 107 -0.34 -3.74 13.52
CA LYS A 107 0.13 -4.50 14.70
C LYS A 107 0.15 -3.63 15.96
N ASN A 108 0.48 -2.34 15.83
CA ASN A 108 0.48 -1.39 16.94
C ASN A 108 -0.93 -0.88 17.31
N LYS A 109 -1.89 -0.89 16.39
CA LYS A 109 -3.24 -0.34 16.60
C LYS A 109 -4.21 -1.33 17.25
N ARG A 110 -4.10 -2.63 16.96
CA ARG A 110 -5.04 -3.66 17.41
C ARG A 110 -4.29 -4.92 17.87
N HIS A 111 -4.62 -5.41 19.05
CA HIS A 111 -4.10 -6.67 19.58
C HIS A 111 -4.44 -7.86 18.66
N ASN A 112 -3.59 -8.89 18.67
CA ASN A 112 -3.77 -10.13 17.91
C ASN A 112 -3.76 -9.97 16.37
N MET A 113 -3.35 -8.80 15.87
CA MET A 113 -3.17 -8.59 14.42
C MET A 113 -1.89 -9.22 13.90
N ASP A 114 -0.87 -9.37 14.75
CA ASP A 114 0.35 -10.11 14.49
C ASP A 114 0.06 -11.56 14.10
N VAL A 115 -0.65 -12.29 14.98
CA VAL A 115 -1.03 -13.69 14.73
C VAL A 115 -1.87 -13.80 13.45
N LEU A 116 -2.82 -12.88 13.26
CA LEU A 116 -3.69 -12.92 12.09
C LEU A 116 -2.92 -12.65 10.79
N ILE A 117 -2.05 -11.64 10.76
CA ILE A 117 -1.21 -11.35 9.59
C ILE A 117 -0.34 -12.55 9.26
N ASP A 118 0.25 -13.20 10.27
CA ASP A 118 1.12 -14.35 10.08
C ASP A 118 0.34 -15.57 9.56
N GLN A 119 -0.91 -15.78 10.00
CA GLN A 119 -1.81 -16.80 9.44
C GLN A 119 -2.10 -16.58 7.95
N TYR A 120 -2.42 -15.34 7.56
CA TYR A 120 -2.66 -15.00 6.15
C TYR A 120 -1.39 -15.16 5.32
N ASP A 121 -0.23 -14.77 5.85
CA ASP A 121 1.07 -14.95 5.19
C ASP A 121 1.39 -16.43 4.97
N TYR A 122 1.13 -17.28 5.97
CA TYR A 122 1.30 -18.72 5.87
C TYR A 122 0.41 -19.31 4.76
N VAL A 123 -0.89 -19.00 4.77
CA VAL A 123 -1.83 -19.47 3.72
C VAL A 123 -1.38 -19.01 2.34
N ALA A 124 -1.00 -17.74 2.19
CA ALA A 124 -0.53 -17.22 0.93
C ALA A 124 0.77 -17.91 0.45
N SER A 125 1.66 -18.29 1.37
CA SER A 125 2.88 -19.04 1.03
C SER A 125 2.58 -20.41 0.44
N ILE A 126 1.66 -21.16 1.05
CA ILE A 126 1.22 -22.47 0.56
C ILE A 126 0.59 -22.35 -0.83
N LEU A 127 -0.29 -21.36 -1.03
CA LEU A 127 -0.97 -21.17 -2.31
C LEU A 127 0.02 -20.87 -3.43
N ILE A 128 1.00 -20.00 -3.16
CA ILE A 128 2.05 -19.66 -4.11
C ILE A 128 2.90 -20.90 -4.44
N GLU A 129 3.32 -21.65 -3.43
CA GLU A 129 4.10 -22.88 -3.62
C GLU A 129 3.35 -23.92 -4.45
N PHE A 130 2.06 -24.13 -4.17
CA PHE A 130 1.21 -25.04 -4.92
C PHE A 130 1.17 -24.66 -6.42
N VAL A 131 1.03 -23.37 -6.74
CA VAL A 131 1.05 -22.89 -8.13
C VAL A 131 2.40 -23.18 -8.79
N TYR A 132 3.51 -22.96 -8.09
CA TYR A 132 4.85 -23.22 -8.65
C TYR A 132 5.11 -24.72 -8.92
N ILE A 133 4.70 -25.61 -8.00
CA ILE A 133 4.85 -27.06 -8.16
C ILE A 133 4.05 -27.55 -9.38
N ASN A 134 2.80 -27.12 -9.52
CA ASN A 134 1.96 -27.53 -10.64
C ASN A 134 2.50 -27.01 -11.99
N THR A 135 2.97 -25.77 -12.02
CA THR A 135 3.56 -25.18 -13.25
C THR A 135 4.83 -25.92 -13.68
N ARG A 136 5.69 -26.35 -12.75
CA ARG A 136 6.88 -27.17 -13.09
C ARG A 136 6.52 -28.55 -13.63
N LYS A 137 5.53 -29.24 -13.05
CA LYS A 137 5.09 -30.56 -13.53
C LYS A 137 4.58 -30.53 -14.97
N LEU A 138 3.88 -29.45 -15.35
CA LEU A 138 3.39 -29.24 -16.71
C LEU A 138 4.53 -28.98 -17.72
N LEU A 139 5.57 -28.26 -17.33
CA LEU A 139 6.73 -27.98 -18.20
C LEU A 139 7.65 -29.20 -18.38
N CYS A 140 7.69 -30.14 -17.42
CA CYS A 140 8.47 -31.37 -17.53
C CYS A 140 7.72 -32.54 -18.18
N SER A 141 6.44 -32.39 -18.52
CA SER A 141 5.62 -33.42 -19.17
C SER A 141 5.34 -33.15 -20.66
N SER A 142 5.95 -32.10 -21.22
CA SER A 142 5.98 -31.77 -22.66
C SER A 142 7.39 -31.85 -23.20
#